data_AF-A0AA43D3A2-F1
#
_entry.id   AF-A0AA43D3A2-F1
#
_cell.length_a   1.000
_cell.length_b   1.000
_cell.length_c   1.000
_cell.angle_alpha   90.00
_cell.angle_beta   90.00
_cell.angle_gamma   90.00
#
_symmetry.space_group_name_H-M   'P 1'
#
loop_
_entity.id
_entity.type
_entity.pdbx_description
1 polymer ?
#
loop_
_entity_poly.entity_id
_entity_poly.type
_entity_poly.pdbx_seq_one_letter_code
_entity_poly.pdbx_strand_id
1 'polypeptide(L)'
;RRASEEPQLPLYLLSTEPDAAAVAFAQVRTGKMAYAGLARDGDLLPGIKAHADTRQAEQFPAWPDLIAAWRKDLERMASQFAAGVSTVDPKRYPQTCQYCDLQPFCRIRERLGEPVTDAEPGE
;
A
#
# COMPACT_ATOMS: atom_id res chain seq x y z
N ARG A 1 -4.29 -8.27 -7.49
CA ARG A 1 -5.17 -7.81 -6.37
C ARG A 1 -4.32 -6.91 -5.49
N ARG A 2 -4.68 -5.63 -5.30
CA ARG A 2 -3.73 -4.64 -4.75
C ARG A 2 -3.63 -4.75 -3.23
N ALA A 3 -2.45 -5.12 -2.75
CA ALA A 3 -2.02 -4.81 -1.39
C ALA A 3 -2.10 -3.29 -1.14
N SER A 4 -2.17 -2.84 0.12
CA SER A 4 -2.12 -1.41 0.45
C SER A 4 -0.87 -0.75 -0.16
N GLU A 5 -0.98 0.48 -0.69
CA GLU A 5 0.17 1.28 -1.17
C GLU A 5 1.09 1.69 -0.02
N GLU A 6 0.56 1.71 1.19
CA GLU A 6 1.28 2.10 2.41
C GLU A 6 0.99 1.06 3.49
N PRO A 7 1.71 -0.07 3.52
CA PRO A 7 1.44 -1.16 4.45
C PRO A 7 1.85 -0.85 5.90
N GLN A 8 2.72 0.15 6.10
CA GLN A 8 3.30 0.46 7.41
C GLN A 8 2.24 0.89 8.44
N LEU A 9 1.32 1.80 8.09
CA LEU A 9 0.30 2.28 9.03
C LEU A 9 -0.70 1.17 9.41
N PRO A 10 -1.28 0.41 8.46
CA PRO A 10 -2.10 -0.76 8.78
C PRO A 10 -1.38 -1.78 9.67
N LEU A 11 -0.09 -2.05 9.39
CA LEU A 11 0.70 -2.98 10.19
C LEU A 11 0.87 -2.49 11.63
N TYR A 12 1.23 -1.21 11.83
CA TYR A 12 1.38 -0.65 13.18
C TYR A 12 0.07 -0.70 13.96
N LEU A 13 -1.05 -0.27 13.36
CA LEU A 13 -2.36 -0.32 14.01
C LEU A 13 -2.70 -1.76 14.44
N LEU A 14 -2.58 -2.73 13.54
CA LEU A 14 -2.99 -4.11 13.81
C LEU A 14 -2.06 -4.87 14.77
N SER A 15 -0.78 -4.47 14.86
CA SER A 15 0.20 -5.10 15.74
C SER A 15 0.29 -4.47 17.13
N THR A 16 -0.29 -3.28 17.33
CA THR A 16 -0.19 -2.54 18.60
C THR A 16 -1.55 -2.27 19.22
N GLU A 17 -2.42 -1.53 18.55
CA GLU A 17 -3.73 -1.10 19.07
C GLU A 17 -4.79 -1.15 17.96
N PRO A 18 -5.43 -2.31 17.74
CA PRO A 18 -6.43 -2.49 16.67
C PRO A 18 -7.68 -1.61 16.84
N ASP A 19 -7.98 -1.18 18.07
CA ASP A 19 -9.14 -0.36 18.39
C ASP A 19 -8.84 1.15 18.33
N ALA A 20 -7.63 1.53 17.89
CA ALA A 20 -7.23 2.92 17.72
C ALA A 20 -8.23 3.67 16.82
N ALA A 21 -8.62 4.87 17.25
CA ALA A 21 -9.52 5.74 16.51
C ALA A 21 -8.81 6.52 15.38
N ALA A 22 -7.49 6.47 15.28
CA ALA A 22 -6.73 7.07 14.19
C ALA A 22 -5.38 6.38 14.01
N VAL A 23 -4.83 6.45 12.79
CA VAL A 23 -3.49 6.00 12.45
C VAL A 23 -2.80 7.05 11.59
N ALA A 24 -1.63 7.52 12.01
CA ALA A 24 -0.93 8.62 11.35
C ALA A 24 0.57 8.62 11.64
N PHE A 25 1.33 9.32 10.81
CA PHE A 25 2.70 9.74 11.11
C PHE A 25 2.81 11.27 11.13
N ALA A 26 3.76 11.77 11.91
CA ALA A 26 4.10 13.19 11.95
C ALA A 26 5.14 13.52 10.85
N GLN A 27 4.90 14.59 10.10
CA GLN A 27 5.86 15.16 9.16
C GLN A 27 6.58 16.32 9.84
N VAL A 28 7.88 16.15 10.09
CA VAL A 28 8.72 17.16 10.73
C VAL A 28 9.62 17.84 9.70
N ARG A 29 9.07 18.84 9.00
CA ARG A 29 9.79 19.78 8.13
C ARG A 29 9.51 21.23 8.48
N THR A 30 10.53 22.06 8.67
CA THR A 30 10.39 23.50 8.99
C THR A 30 9.34 24.19 8.12
N GLY A 31 8.34 24.83 8.74
CA GLY A 31 7.23 25.51 8.07
C GLY A 31 6.13 24.60 7.50
N LYS A 32 6.25 23.27 7.61
CA LYS A 32 5.27 22.27 7.12
C LYS A 32 5.11 21.12 8.12
N MET A 33 4.97 21.44 9.42
CA MET A 33 4.58 20.44 10.42
C MET A 33 3.15 20.00 10.13
N ALA A 34 2.93 18.70 9.93
CA ALA A 34 1.59 18.16 9.69
C ALA A 34 1.50 16.70 10.12
N TYR A 35 0.28 16.22 10.34
CA TYR A 35 0.02 14.79 10.38
C TYR A 35 -0.43 14.29 9.01
N ALA A 36 -0.02 13.08 8.64
CA ALA A 36 -0.57 12.36 7.50
C ALA A 36 -1.04 10.99 7.97
N GLY A 37 -2.29 10.66 7.63
CA GLY A 37 -2.94 9.46 8.12
C GLY A 37 -4.44 9.48 7.87
N LEU A 38 -5.15 8.67 8.64
CA LEU A 38 -6.59 8.50 8.59
C LEU A 38 -7.14 8.39 10.01
N ALA A 39 -8.29 8.99 10.24
CA ALA A 39 -9.00 8.94 11.51
C ALA A 39 -10.40 8.34 11.31
N ARG A 40 -10.93 7.60 12.29
CA ARG A 40 -12.30 7.10 12.28
C ARG A 40 -13.29 8.26 12.20
N ASP A 41 -13.09 9.24 13.06
CA ASP A 41 -13.94 10.41 13.25
C ASP A 41 -13.18 11.71 12.88
N GLY A 42 -13.93 12.78 12.60
CA GLY A 42 -13.35 14.10 12.34
C GLY A 42 -12.68 14.70 13.58
N ASP A 43 -11.78 15.65 13.36
CA ASP A 43 -11.13 16.47 14.40
C ASP A 43 -10.31 15.72 15.47
N LEU A 44 -10.06 14.41 15.29
CA LEU A 44 -9.19 13.64 16.20
C LEU A 44 -7.71 14.06 16.13
N LEU A 45 -7.25 14.51 14.96
CA LEU A 45 -5.90 15.03 14.75
C LEU A 45 -5.94 16.22 13.77
N PRO A 46 -5.10 17.27 13.98
CA PRO A 46 -5.06 18.42 13.09
C PRO A 46 -4.75 18.03 11.63
N GLY A 47 -5.64 18.41 10.71
CA GLY A 47 -5.43 18.27 9.26
C GLY A 47 -5.63 16.86 8.70
N ILE A 48 -6.08 15.89 9.50
CA ILE A 48 -6.43 14.55 9.02
C ILE A 48 -7.92 14.47 8.67
N LYS A 49 -8.25 13.74 7.61
CA LYS A 49 -9.63 13.47 7.19
C LYS A 49 -10.25 12.34 8.02
N ALA A 50 -11.54 12.47 8.30
CA ALA A 50 -12.33 11.35 8.80
C ALA A 50 -12.45 10.27 7.72
N HIS A 51 -12.58 9.01 8.13
CA HIS A 51 -12.72 7.85 7.25
C HIS A 51 -13.88 8.03 6.27
N ALA A 52 -15.02 8.49 6.78
CA ALA A 52 -16.22 8.77 6.00
C ALA A 52 -16.01 9.77 4.85
N ASP A 53 -15.01 10.66 4.94
CA ASP A 53 -14.70 11.68 3.93
C ASP A 53 -13.64 11.21 2.91
N THR A 54 -13.27 9.93 2.94
CA THR A 54 -12.27 9.35 2.04
C THR A 54 -12.87 8.41 1.02
N ARG A 55 -12.16 8.22 -0.10
CA ARG A 55 -12.58 7.26 -1.13
C ARG A 55 -12.63 5.83 -0.60
N GLN A 56 -11.89 5.53 0.45
CA GLN A 56 -11.89 4.22 1.11
C GLN A 56 -13.27 3.91 1.72
N ALA A 57 -14.04 4.91 2.14
CA ALA A 57 -15.39 4.71 2.66
C ALA A 57 -16.38 4.18 1.61
N GLU A 58 -16.12 4.41 0.31
CA GLU A 58 -16.94 3.84 -0.77
C GLU A 58 -16.84 2.31 -0.81
N GLN A 59 -15.67 1.75 -0.47
CA GLN A 59 -15.41 0.31 -0.47
C GLN A 59 -15.57 -0.32 0.91
N PHE A 60 -15.26 0.43 1.98
CA PHE A 60 -15.29 0.00 3.36
C PHE A 60 -16.15 0.99 4.16
N PRO A 61 -17.48 0.85 4.17
CA PRO A 61 -18.39 1.86 4.70
C PRO A 61 -18.14 2.22 6.16
N ALA A 62 -17.76 1.24 6.99
CA ALA A 62 -17.43 1.47 8.39
C ALA A 62 -15.92 1.33 8.65
N TRP A 63 -15.44 2.02 9.69
CA TRP A 63 -14.05 1.91 10.15
C TRP A 63 -13.62 0.46 10.43
N PRO A 64 -14.41 -0.37 11.14
CA PRO A 64 -14.07 -1.77 11.34
C PRO A 64 -13.93 -2.57 10.04
N ASP A 65 -14.67 -2.22 8.98
CA ASP A 65 -14.56 -2.89 7.68
C ASP A 65 -13.19 -2.64 7.03
N LEU A 66 -12.69 -1.40 7.15
CA LEU A 66 -11.36 -1.03 6.67
C LEU A 66 -10.26 -1.76 7.44
N ILE A 67 -10.37 -1.80 8.78
CA ILE A 67 -9.40 -2.50 9.63
C ILE A 67 -9.42 -4.01 9.34
N ALA A 68 -10.59 -4.61 9.16
CA ALA A 68 -10.74 -6.02 8.78
C ALA A 68 -10.13 -6.32 7.40
N ALA A 69 -10.30 -5.42 6.43
CA ALA A 69 -9.69 -5.55 5.12
C ALA A 69 -8.16 -5.50 5.18
N TRP A 70 -7.61 -4.56 5.95
CA TRP A 70 -6.17 -4.48 6.21
C TRP A 70 -5.62 -5.74 6.87
N ARG A 71 -6.32 -6.27 7.89
CA ARG A 71 -5.96 -7.52 8.56
C ARG A 71 -5.88 -8.66 7.57
N LYS A 72 -6.94 -8.84 6.77
CA LYS A 72 -7.00 -9.89 5.75
C LYS A 72 -5.86 -9.80 4.74
N ASP A 73 -5.53 -8.59 4.28
CA ASP A 73 -4.46 -8.40 3.31
C ASP A 73 -3.07 -8.67 3.91
N LEU A 74 -2.81 -8.19 5.14
CA LEU A 74 -1.55 -8.42 5.83
C LEU A 74 -1.35 -9.89 6.20
N GLU A 75 -2.38 -10.56 6.73
CA GLU A 75 -2.33 -12.00 7.05
C GLU A 75 -2.10 -12.85 5.80
N ARG A 76 -2.74 -12.49 4.67
CA ARG A 76 -2.50 -13.15 3.38
C ARG A 76 -1.05 -12.98 2.94
N MET A 77 -0.50 -11.76 2.99
CA MET A 77 0.89 -11.50 2.61
C MET A 77 1.87 -12.23 3.52
N ALA A 78 1.64 -12.22 4.84
CA ALA A 78 2.46 -12.93 5.81
C ALA A 78 2.42 -14.44 5.56
N SER A 79 1.25 -15.01 5.29
CA SER A 79 1.08 -16.44 4.97
C SER A 79 1.80 -16.82 3.67
N GLN A 80 1.68 -16.01 2.62
CA GLN A 80 2.37 -16.22 1.35
C GLN A 80 3.89 -16.17 1.51
N PHE A 81 4.38 -15.20 2.28
CA PHE A 81 5.79 -15.08 2.61
C PHE A 81 6.31 -16.31 3.38
N ALA A 82 5.61 -16.71 4.45
CA ALA A 82 5.98 -17.87 5.26
C ALA A 82 5.95 -19.18 4.47
N ALA A 83 5.05 -19.29 3.48
CA ALA A 83 4.96 -20.44 2.58
C ALA A 83 5.98 -20.40 1.42
N GLY A 84 6.82 -19.36 1.32
CA GLY A 84 7.80 -19.23 0.23
C GLY A 84 7.18 -18.94 -1.14
N VAL A 85 5.97 -18.36 -1.19
CA VAL A 85 5.31 -18.00 -2.44
C VAL A 85 6.07 -16.85 -3.09
N SER A 86 6.69 -17.11 -4.25
CA SER A 86 7.54 -16.17 -4.99
C SER A 86 7.00 -15.85 -6.40
N THR A 87 5.69 -15.87 -6.58
CA THR A 87 5.05 -15.53 -7.87
C THR A 87 5.39 -14.10 -8.28
N VAL A 88 5.76 -13.90 -9.55
CA VAL A 88 6.02 -12.56 -10.10
C VAL A 88 4.69 -11.83 -10.31
N ASP A 89 4.32 -10.95 -9.38
CA ASP A 89 3.05 -10.20 -9.37
C ASP A 89 3.28 -8.68 -9.15
N PRO A 90 3.78 -7.94 -10.16
CA PRO A 90 3.95 -6.49 -10.03
C PRO A 90 2.60 -5.80 -9.83
N LYS A 91 2.52 -5.01 -8.75
CA LYS A 91 1.28 -4.39 -8.28
C LYS A 91 0.55 -3.53 -9.33
N ARG A 92 1.31 -2.80 -10.15
CA ARG A 92 0.83 -1.98 -11.27
C ARG A 92 1.64 -2.33 -12.51
N TYR A 93 1.35 -3.43 -13.16
CA TYR A 93 1.97 -3.73 -14.45
C TYR A 93 1.44 -2.78 -15.55
N PRO A 94 2.29 -2.21 -16.42
CA PRO A 94 3.76 -2.31 -16.46
C PRO A 94 4.50 -1.22 -15.64
N GLN A 95 3.79 -0.27 -15.02
CA GLN A 95 4.40 0.90 -14.37
C GLN A 95 5.37 0.53 -13.23
N THR A 96 5.03 -0.46 -12.40
CA THR A 96 5.91 -0.98 -11.34
C THR A 96 7.23 -1.49 -11.93
N CYS A 97 7.21 -2.06 -13.13
CA CYS A 97 8.40 -2.61 -13.75
C CYS A 97 9.36 -1.52 -14.26
N GLN A 98 8.89 -0.29 -14.53
CA GLN A 98 9.72 0.80 -15.07
C GLN A 98 10.83 1.25 -14.12
N TYR A 99 10.62 1.07 -12.81
CA TYR A 99 11.57 1.46 -11.75
C TYR A 99 12.18 0.25 -11.03
N CYS A 100 12.05 -0.95 -11.59
CA CYS A 100 12.52 -2.19 -10.99
C CYS A 100 13.81 -2.66 -11.67
N ASP A 101 14.91 -2.74 -10.91
CA ASP A 101 16.22 -3.16 -11.44
C ASP A 101 16.37 -4.69 -11.55
N LEU A 102 15.33 -5.45 -11.17
CA LEU A 102 15.34 -6.92 -11.15
C LEU A 102 14.65 -7.55 -12.37
N GLN A 103 14.42 -6.78 -13.44
CA GLN A 103 13.79 -7.26 -14.67
C GLN A 103 14.46 -8.52 -15.25
N PRO A 104 15.81 -8.61 -15.36
CA PRO A 104 16.47 -9.81 -15.90
C PRO A 104 16.26 -11.05 -15.02
N PHE A 105 16.03 -10.87 -13.72
CA PHE A 105 15.83 -11.96 -12.77
C PHE A 105 14.41 -12.52 -12.85
N CYS A 106 13.39 -11.65 -12.92
CA CYS A 106 11.99 -12.10 -12.89
C CYS A 106 11.50 -12.63 -14.26
N ARG A 107 12.16 -12.26 -15.36
CA ARG A 107 11.84 -12.69 -16.74
C ARG A 107 10.38 -12.47 -17.13
N ILE A 108 9.80 -11.38 -16.62
CA ILE A 108 8.36 -11.12 -16.76
C ILE A 108 7.96 -10.80 -18.20
N ARG A 109 8.83 -10.12 -18.96
CA ARG A 109 8.56 -9.76 -20.36
C ARG A 109 8.42 -11.00 -21.23
N GLU A 110 9.28 -12.00 -21.03
CA GLU A 110 9.22 -13.26 -21.76
C GLU A 110 8.02 -14.11 -21.34
N ARG A 111 7.67 -14.10 -20.04
CA ARG A 111 6.49 -14.83 -19.53
C ARG A 111 5.18 -14.27 -20.06
N LEU A 112 5.10 -12.96 -20.29
CA LEU A 112 3.92 -12.28 -20.79
C LEU A 112 3.90 -12.13 -22.32
N GLY A 113 4.96 -12.58 -23.02
CA GLY A 113 5.04 -12.55 -24.48
C GLY A 113 5.27 -11.16 -25.07
N GLU A 114 5.85 -10.24 -24.31
CA GLU A 114 6.19 -8.90 -24.83
C GLU A 114 7.46 -8.97 -25.70
N PRO A 115 7.45 -8.34 -26.89
CA PRO A 115 8.63 -8.29 -27.74
C PRO A 115 9.73 -7.48 -27.05
N VAL A 116 10.93 -8.06 -26.98
CA VAL A 116 12.14 -7.34 -26.59
C VAL A 116 12.37 -6.28 -27.66
N THR A 117 12.14 -5.02 -27.30
CA THR A 117 12.55 -3.90 -28.15
C THR A 117 13.91 -3.45 -27.67
N ASP A 118 14.93 -3.73 -28.49
CA ASP A 118 16.29 -3.21 -28.33
C ASP A 118 16.32 -1.73 -28.72
N ALA A 119 15.51 -0.91 -28.04
CA ALA A 119 15.61 0.53 -28.15
C ALA A 119 16.77 0.97 -27.25
N GLU A 120 17.95 1.09 -27.85
CA GLU A 120 19.04 1.91 -27.32
C GLU A 120 18.46 3.31 -27.02
N PRO A 121 18.51 3.81 -25.77
CA PRO A 121 18.12 5.20 -25.52
C PRO A 121 19.08 6.09 -26.30
N GLY A 122 18.51 6.87 -27.22
CA GLY A 122 19.23 7.71 -28.16
C GLY A 122 20.20 8.69 -27.50
N GLU A 123 21.25 8.97 -28.27
CA GLU A 123 22.21 10.08 -28.16
C GLU A 123 21.58 11.45 -27.87
#